data_AF-A0A7S4JQ35-F1
#
_entry.id   AF-A0A7S4JQ35-F1
#
_cell.length_a   1.000
_cell.length_b   1.000
_cell.length_c   1.000
_cell.angle_alpha   90.00
_cell.angle_beta   90.00
_cell.angle_gamma   90.00
#
_symmetry.space_group_name_H-M   'P 1'
#
loop_
_entity.id
_entity.type
_entity.pdbx_description
1 polymer ?
#
loop_
_entity_poly.entity_id
_entity_poly.type
_entity_poly.pdbx_seq_one_letter_code
_entity_poly.pdbx_strand_id
1 'polypeptide(L)'
;YNIQVQQAGVEVKMEEEEEEETRSVASREEGDERCKVKGDGNGKSSKRKKKVICYDCNCSICYMRRNTHFVVPLSKFRIVQGEEKLTTYRYNTRVARHTFCSICGISSFYYPRSNPDGVAVTLWCLDKRIAEDEDFDVEIRYFDGLNWEQNIDKSGISEMSKE
;
A
#
# COMPACT_ATOMS: atom_id res chain seq x y z
N TYR A 1 4.45 -4.41 11.73
CA TYR A 1 5.09 -3.14 11.30
C TYR A 1 3.99 -2.29 10.69
N ASN A 2 3.52 -1.27 11.40
CA ASN A 2 2.26 -0.62 11.05
C ASN A 2 2.57 0.77 10.45
N ILE A 3 2.33 0.93 9.15
CA ILE A 3 2.46 2.21 8.45
C ILE A 3 1.05 2.70 8.13
N GLN A 4 0.65 3.81 8.74
CA GLN A 4 -0.62 4.46 8.41
C GLN A 4 -0.39 5.47 7.28
N VAL A 5 -1.08 5.27 6.17
CA VAL A 5 -1.09 6.19 5.04
C VAL A 5 -2.48 6.83 4.97
N GLN A 6 -2.56 8.15 4.95
CA GLN A 6 -3.81 8.91 4.85
C GLN A 6 -3.93 9.61 3.50
N GLN A 7 -4.03 8.89 2.38
CA GLN A 7 -4.39 9.52 1.11
C GLN A 7 -5.87 9.32 0.81
N ALA A 8 -6.56 10.39 0.39
CA ALA A 8 -7.93 10.34 -0.14
C ALA A 8 -8.98 9.63 0.75
N GLY A 9 -8.98 9.90 2.06
CA GLY A 9 -9.96 9.32 2.99
C GLY A 9 -9.84 7.81 3.11
N VAL A 10 -8.64 7.26 2.92
CA VAL A 10 -8.29 5.87 3.23
C VAL A 10 -7.45 5.92 4.49
N GLU A 11 -7.98 5.37 5.58
CA GLU A 11 -7.23 5.11 6.80
C GLU A 11 -6.79 3.64 6.72
N VAL A 12 -5.56 3.38 6.29
CA VAL A 12 -5.02 2.00 6.31
C VAL A 12 -4.56 1.73 7.74
N LYS A 13 -5.42 1.11 8.54
CA LYS A 13 -5.06 0.53 9.85
C LYS A 13 -4.61 -0.90 9.61
N MET A 14 -3.39 -1.19 10.02
CA MET A 14 -2.87 -2.55 10.14
C MET A 14 -3.21 -2.99 11.57
N GLU A 15 -4.07 -3.99 11.76
CA GLU A 15 -4.43 -4.55 13.07
C GLU A 15 -3.70 -5.89 13.26
N GLU A 16 -3.16 -6.16 14.45
CA GLU A 16 -2.57 -7.46 14.79
C GLU A 16 -3.70 -8.51 14.95
N GLU A 17 -3.59 -9.64 14.24
CA GLU A 17 -4.31 -10.86 14.65
C GLU A 17 -3.63 -11.39 15.92
N GLU A 18 -4.30 -11.28 17.07
CA GLU A 18 -3.96 -12.10 18.24
C GLU A 18 -4.31 -13.56 17.92
N GLU A 19 -3.29 -14.43 17.88
CA GLU A 19 -3.47 -15.88 17.87
C GLU A 19 -4.09 -16.31 19.21
N GLU A 20 -5.39 -16.65 19.22
CA GLU A 20 -5.98 -17.36 20.35
C GLU A 20 -6.02 -18.86 20.07
N GLU A 21 -5.00 -19.55 20.60
CA GLU A 21 -4.90 -21.00 20.68
C GLU A 21 -6.01 -21.54 21.60
N THR A 22 -7.05 -22.16 21.05
CA THR A 22 -7.89 -23.09 21.83
C THR A 22 -8.12 -24.39 21.09
N ARG A 23 -7.29 -25.38 21.45
CA ARG A 23 -7.53 -26.79 21.20
C ARG A 23 -8.62 -27.27 22.15
N SER A 24 -9.82 -27.57 21.64
CA SER A 24 -10.67 -28.59 22.28
C SER A 24 -11.43 -29.40 21.22
N VAL A 25 -11.28 -30.71 21.37
CA VAL A 25 -11.85 -31.77 20.55
C VAL A 25 -13.24 -32.08 21.09
N ALA A 26 -14.27 -32.04 20.25
CA ALA A 26 -15.45 -32.90 20.37
C ALA A 26 -16.22 -32.93 19.05
N SER A 27 -16.35 -34.14 18.53
CA SER A 27 -16.96 -34.54 17.27
C SER A 27 -18.45 -34.87 17.42
N ARG A 28 -19.23 -34.56 16.36
CA ARG A 28 -20.52 -35.17 15.92
C ARG A 28 -21.77 -34.91 16.78
N GLU A 29 -23.01 -34.76 16.31
CA GLU A 29 -23.76 -34.73 15.01
C GLU A 29 -25.21 -34.38 15.50
N GLU A 30 -25.99 -33.39 15.02
CA GLU A 30 -26.92 -33.37 13.87
C GLU A 30 -28.04 -32.32 14.16
N GLY A 31 -28.57 -31.63 13.13
CA GLY A 31 -29.95 -31.07 13.13
C GLY A 31 -30.15 -29.57 13.41
N ASP A 32 -29.73 -28.71 12.48
CA ASP A 32 -29.75 -27.23 12.48
C ASP A 32 -31.17 -26.58 12.52
N GLU A 33 -31.63 -26.20 13.72
CA GLU A 33 -32.72 -25.24 13.96
C GLU A 33 -32.29 -23.81 13.59
N ARG A 34 -32.37 -23.48 12.30
CA ARG A 34 -32.01 -22.15 11.80
C ARG A 34 -33.09 -21.11 12.11
N CYS A 35 -33.00 -20.46 13.27
CA CYS A 35 -33.77 -19.26 13.56
C CYS A 35 -33.07 -18.02 12.97
N LYS A 36 -33.75 -17.37 12.01
CA LYS A 36 -33.26 -16.27 11.19
C LYS A 36 -33.26 -14.94 11.96
N VAL A 37 -32.21 -14.13 11.76
CA VAL A 37 -32.26 -12.67 11.99
C VAL A 37 -32.51 -11.99 10.65
N LYS A 38 -33.57 -11.18 10.56
CA LYS A 38 -33.90 -10.32 9.41
C LYS A 38 -32.94 -9.14 9.37
N GLY A 39 -32.28 -8.92 8.23
CA GLY A 39 -31.68 -7.63 7.89
C GLY A 39 -32.61 -6.88 6.95
N ASP A 40 -33.25 -5.82 7.43
CA ASP A 40 -33.80 -4.78 6.56
C ASP A 40 -32.61 -4.03 5.94
N GLY A 41 -32.50 -4.07 4.61
CA GLY A 41 -31.32 -3.57 3.90
C GLY A 41 -31.64 -3.06 2.50
N ASN A 42 -32.40 -1.99 2.45
CA ASN A 42 -32.67 -1.16 1.29
C ASN A 42 -31.35 -0.68 0.62
N GLY A 43 -31.30 -0.72 -0.72
CA GLY A 43 -30.37 0.09 -1.52
C GLY A 43 -29.07 -0.58 -1.94
N LYS A 44 -29.02 -1.03 -3.20
CA LYS A 44 -27.76 -1.12 -3.98
C LYS A 44 -27.16 0.29 -4.09
N SER A 45 -26.43 0.74 -3.08
CA SER A 45 -25.69 1.99 -3.16
C SER A 45 -24.44 1.75 -4.00
N SER A 46 -24.52 2.12 -5.28
CA SER A 46 -23.39 2.18 -6.20
C SER A 46 -22.36 3.19 -5.70
N LYS A 47 -21.55 2.83 -4.70
CA LYS A 47 -20.43 3.68 -4.26
C LYS A 47 -19.41 3.78 -5.39
N ARG A 48 -19.02 5.00 -5.74
CA ARG A 48 -17.96 5.27 -6.71
C ARG A 48 -16.63 4.80 -6.12
N LYS A 49 -15.98 3.83 -6.78
CA LYS A 49 -14.65 3.36 -6.39
C LYS A 49 -13.65 4.51 -6.33
N LYS A 50 -12.75 4.47 -5.35
CA LYS A 50 -11.64 5.42 -5.21
C LYS A 50 -10.53 5.01 -6.17
N LYS A 51 -10.19 5.91 -7.10
CA LYS A 51 -9.13 5.65 -8.08
C LYS A 51 -7.75 5.78 -7.43
N VAL A 52 -6.90 4.79 -7.62
CA VAL A 52 -5.49 4.78 -7.18
C VAL A 52 -4.62 4.49 -8.39
N ILE A 53 -3.67 5.39 -8.66
CA ILE A 53 -2.71 5.20 -9.77
C ILE A 53 -1.40 4.72 -9.15
N CYS A 54 -0.99 3.52 -9.52
CA CYS A 54 0.29 2.93 -9.16
C CYS A 54 1.25 2.96 -10.35
N TYR A 55 2.54 2.93 -10.06
CA TYR A 55 3.62 2.91 -11.02
C TYR A 55 4.47 1.65 -10.82
N ASP A 56 4.70 0.92 -11.90
CA ASP A 56 5.65 -0.19 -11.96
C ASP A 56 6.86 0.22 -12.79
N CYS A 57 8.04 0.24 -12.14
CA CYS A 57 9.26 0.83 -12.68
C CYS A 57 10.31 -0.25 -12.98
N ASN A 58 10.86 -0.20 -14.19
CA ASN A 58 11.90 -1.14 -14.65
C ASN A 58 13.34 -0.78 -14.27
N CYS A 59 13.59 0.33 -13.55
CA CYS A 59 14.96 0.67 -13.16
C CYS A 59 15.55 -0.43 -12.25
N SER A 60 16.87 -0.60 -12.26
CA SER A 60 17.53 -1.75 -11.62
C SER A 60 17.05 -2.03 -10.18
N ILE A 61 16.96 -1.00 -9.33
CA ILE A 61 16.51 -1.17 -7.94
C ILE A 61 15.00 -1.47 -7.82
N CYS A 62 14.15 -0.80 -8.62
CA CYS A 62 12.71 -0.98 -8.56
C CYS A 62 12.31 -2.35 -9.09
N TYR A 63 12.96 -2.80 -10.17
CA TYR A 63 12.78 -4.12 -10.75
C TYR A 63 13.17 -5.22 -9.75
N MET A 64 14.35 -5.12 -9.13
CA MET A 64 14.80 -6.10 -8.12
C MET A 64 13.89 -6.14 -6.89
N ARG A 65 13.36 -5.00 -6.47
CA ARG A 65 12.46 -4.89 -5.31
C ARG A 65 11.00 -5.21 -5.62
N ARG A 66 10.64 -5.36 -6.90
CA ARG A 66 9.24 -5.48 -7.36
C ARG A 66 8.35 -4.37 -6.80
N ASN A 67 8.83 -3.14 -6.92
CA ASN A 67 8.25 -1.98 -6.26
C ASN A 67 7.14 -1.32 -7.09
N THR A 68 5.97 -1.95 -7.14
CA THR A 68 4.73 -1.31 -7.60
C THR A 68 4.21 -0.38 -6.51
N HIS A 69 4.17 0.91 -6.76
CA HIS A 69 3.90 1.91 -5.72
C HIS A 69 2.99 3.03 -6.20
N PHE A 70 2.29 3.67 -5.28
CA PHE A 70 1.61 4.95 -5.52
C PHE A 70 2.25 6.03 -4.64
N VAL A 71 2.13 7.29 -5.06
CA VAL A 71 2.72 8.42 -4.33
C VAL A 71 1.65 9.16 -3.55
N VAL A 72 1.98 9.48 -2.30
CA VAL A 72 1.17 10.30 -1.39
C VAL A 72 1.93 11.58 -1.05
N PRO A 73 1.25 12.73 -0.86
CA PRO A 73 1.88 13.92 -0.29
C PRO A 73 2.47 13.61 1.09
N LEU A 74 3.61 14.18 1.44
CA LEU A 74 4.24 13.96 2.76
C LEU A 74 3.32 14.40 3.92
N SER A 75 2.49 15.43 3.70
CA SER A 75 1.47 15.89 4.67
C SER A 75 0.44 14.82 5.04
N LYS A 76 0.32 13.77 4.21
CA LYS A 76 -0.65 12.68 4.31
C LYS A 76 -0.01 11.34 4.69
N PHE A 77 1.25 11.35 5.09
CA PHE A 77 2.01 10.16 5.48
C PHE A 77 2.53 10.27 6.91
N ARG A 78 2.34 9.23 7.73
CA ARG A 78 2.90 9.17 9.08
C ARG A 78 3.30 7.74 9.46
N ILE A 79 4.50 7.60 9.99
CA ILE A 79 4.95 6.34 10.59
C ILE A 79 4.29 6.21 11.96
N VAL A 80 3.65 5.07 12.24
CA VAL A 80 3.00 4.81 13.53
C VAL A 80 3.95 4.11 14.49
N GLN A 81 4.74 3.17 13.98
CA GLN A 81 5.64 2.33 14.77
C GLN A 81 6.80 1.81 13.92
N GLY A 82 7.91 1.47 14.57
CA GLY A 82 9.02 0.74 13.96
C GLY A 82 10.00 1.62 13.19
N GLU A 83 9.93 2.95 13.38
CA GLU A 83 10.86 3.90 12.77
C GLU A 83 12.32 3.58 13.14
N GLU A 84 12.55 3.12 14.37
CA GLU A 84 13.86 2.70 14.88
C GLU A 84 14.43 1.46 14.18
N LYS A 85 13.59 0.71 13.46
CA LYS A 85 14.00 -0.44 12.64
C LYS A 85 14.12 -0.11 11.16
N LEU A 86 13.96 1.16 10.77
CA LEU A 86 14.10 1.56 9.38
C LEU A 86 15.56 1.88 9.04
N THR A 87 16.03 1.31 7.93
CA THR A 87 17.32 1.62 7.33
C THR A 87 17.10 2.27 5.97
N THR A 88 17.93 3.24 5.62
CA THR A 88 17.83 3.97 4.34
C THR A 88 19.07 3.76 3.50
N TYR A 89 18.86 3.35 2.26
CA TYR A 89 19.89 3.27 1.23
C TYR A 89 19.72 4.39 0.19
N ARG A 90 20.82 5.01 -0.24
CA ARG A 90 20.84 6.05 -1.28
C ARG A 90 21.93 5.70 -2.30
N TYR A 91 21.61 5.79 -3.58
CA TYR A 91 22.55 5.52 -4.67
C TYR A 91 22.37 6.52 -5.81
N ASN A 92 23.24 6.45 -6.81
CA ASN A 92 23.24 7.33 -7.98
C ASN A 92 23.24 8.82 -7.56
N THR A 93 22.17 9.58 -7.87
CA THR A 93 22.04 11.00 -7.52
C THR A 93 21.87 11.25 -6.02
N ARG A 94 21.66 10.20 -5.22
CA ARG A 94 21.44 10.25 -3.76
C ARG A 94 20.20 11.04 -3.33
N VAL A 95 19.32 11.37 -4.27
CA VAL A 95 18.05 12.07 -4.01
C VAL A 95 17.02 11.10 -3.46
N ALA A 96 16.82 9.95 -4.14
CA ALA A 96 15.90 8.93 -3.67
C ALA A 96 16.43 8.28 -2.37
N ARG A 97 15.54 8.09 -1.41
CA ARG A 97 15.83 7.45 -0.12
C ARG A 97 15.06 6.14 -0.05
N HIS A 98 15.75 5.05 -0.33
CA HIS A 98 15.18 3.70 -0.34
C HIS A 98 15.16 3.14 1.08
N THR A 99 14.04 3.34 1.75
CA THR A 99 13.83 2.92 3.15
C THR A 99 13.30 1.49 3.21
N PHE A 100 13.81 0.69 4.16
CA PHE A 100 13.40 -0.70 4.37
C PHE A 100 13.62 -1.12 5.82
N CYS A 101 12.92 -2.16 6.26
CA CYS A 101 13.09 -2.73 7.60
C CYS A 101 14.45 -3.45 7.71
N SER A 102 15.25 -3.11 8.73
CA SER A 102 16.54 -3.77 9.00
C SER A 102 16.40 -5.22 9.48
N ILE A 103 15.22 -5.62 9.94
CA ILE A 103 14.96 -6.97 10.45
C ILE A 103 14.49 -7.90 9.33
N CYS A 104 13.46 -7.52 8.57
CA CYS A 104 12.88 -8.39 7.54
C CYS A 104 13.24 -8.00 6.10
N GLY A 105 13.87 -6.85 5.87
CA GLY A 105 14.29 -6.39 4.53
C GLY A 105 13.17 -5.76 3.68
N ILE A 106 11.91 -5.80 4.13
CA ILE A 106 10.77 -5.28 3.36
C ILE A 106 10.83 -3.75 3.24
N SER A 107 10.57 -3.26 2.03
CA SER A 107 10.51 -1.84 1.68
C SER A 107 9.06 -1.43 1.46
N SER A 108 8.34 -1.15 2.56
CA SER A 108 6.92 -0.78 2.51
C SER A 108 6.69 0.63 1.95
N PHE A 109 7.71 1.48 1.99
CA PHE A 109 7.70 2.80 1.38
C PHE A 109 9.12 3.29 1.10
N TYR A 110 9.23 4.32 0.28
CA TYR A 110 10.48 5.05 0.06
C TYR A 110 10.20 6.51 -0.31
N TYR A 111 11.23 7.35 -0.28
CA TYR A 111 11.13 8.73 -0.76
C TYR A 111 11.69 8.80 -2.18
N PRO A 112 10.85 8.97 -3.20
CA PRO A 112 11.28 8.91 -4.60
C PRO A 112 12.00 10.18 -5.04
N ARG A 113 12.87 10.06 -6.06
CA ARG A 113 13.52 11.21 -6.72
C ARG A 113 12.51 12.12 -7.41
N SER A 114 11.44 11.54 -7.98
CA SER A 114 10.41 12.26 -8.73
C SER A 114 9.52 13.15 -7.86
N ASN A 115 9.37 12.81 -6.57
CA ASN A 115 8.49 13.51 -5.64
C ASN A 115 9.25 13.74 -4.32
N PRO A 116 10.15 14.73 -4.25
CA PRO A 116 10.89 15.05 -3.02
C PRO A 116 9.98 15.48 -1.85
N ASP A 117 8.77 15.93 -2.16
CA ASP A 117 7.69 16.35 -1.27
C ASP A 117 6.66 15.22 -0.99
N GLY A 118 6.90 14.02 -1.53
CA GLY A 118 6.00 12.88 -1.41
C GLY A 118 6.67 11.64 -0.85
N VAL A 119 5.84 10.64 -0.58
CA VAL A 119 6.24 9.30 -0.16
C VAL A 119 5.62 8.29 -1.11
N ALA A 120 6.43 7.39 -1.64
CA ALA A 120 5.98 6.29 -2.46
C ALA A 120 5.71 5.07 -1.58
N VAL A 121 4.46 4.59 -1.57
CA VAL A 121 3.99 3.48 -0.74
C VAL A 121 3.85 2.24 -1.62
N THR A 122 4.46 1.14 -1.19
CA THR A 122 4.43 -0.14 -1.92
C THR A 122 3.05 -0.76 -1.81
N LEU A 123 2.37 -0.95 -2.95
CA LEU A 123 0.98 -1.42 -3.04
C LEU A 123 0.76 -2.73 -2.29
N TRP A 124 1.72 -3.65 -2.42
CA TRP A 124 1.64 -5.01 -1.87
C TRP A 124 1.94 -5.10 -0.37
N CYS A 125 2.28 -3.98 0.28
CA CYS A 125 2.58 -3.93 1.71
C CYS A 125 1.43 -3.35 2.54
N LEU A 126 0.24 -3.21 1.96
CA LEU A 126 -0.95 -2.69 2.64
C LEU A 126 -1.87 -3.82 3.07
N ASP A 127 -2.32 -3.77 4.32
CA ASP A 127 -3.31 -4.70 4.85
C ASP A 127 -4.66 -4.46 4.17
N LYS A 128 -5.26 -5.55 3.67
CA LYS A 128 -6.25 -5.58 2.60
C LYS A 128 -5.63 -5.05 1.32
N ARG A 129 -5.28 -5.97 0.41
CA ARG A 129 -4.65 -5.63 -0.86
C ARG A 129 -5.57 -4.64 -1.56
N ILE A 130 -5.20 -3.36 -1.61
CA ILE A 130 -6.00 -2.32 -2.27
C ILE A 130 -6.34 -2.74 -3.72
N ALA A 131 -5.47 -3.55 -4.34
CA ALA A 131 -5.71 -4.17 -5.64
C ALA A 131 -6.90 -5.16 -5.69
N GLU A 132 -7.30 -5.73 -4.56
CA GLU A 132 -8.36 -6.74 -4.42
C GLU A 132 -9.62 -6.20 -3.74
N ASP A 133 -9.54 -5.03 -3.11
CA ASP A 133 -10.66 -4.40 -2.41
C ASP A 133 -11.62 -3.72 -3.41
N GLU A 134 -12.92 -4.01 -3.29
CA GLU A 134 -13.96 -3.51 -4.19
C GLU A 134 -14.14 -1.99 -4.12
N ASP A 135 -13.74 -1.33 -3.02
CA ASP A 135 -13.82 0.12 -2.86
C ASP A 135 -12.77 0.87 -3.71
N PHE A 136 -11.79 0.17 -4.27
CA PHE A 136 -10.69 0.76 -5.03
C PHE A 136 -10.68 0.35 -6.50
N ASP A 137 -10.30 1.32 -7.33
CA ASP A 137 -10.02 1.12 -8.76
C ASP A 137 -8.53 1.40 -8.98
N VAL A 138 -7.73 0.33 -9.09
CA VAL A 138 -6.27 0.41 -9.17
C VAL A 138 -5.82 0.36 -10.63
N GLU A 139 -5.20 1.45 -11.08
CA GLU A 139 -4.57 1.55 -12.39
C GLU A 139 -3.05 1.43 -12.22
N ILE A 140 -2.44 0.36 -12.72
CA ILE A 140 -0.98 0.22 -12.74
C ILE A 140 -0.43 0.74 -14.06
N ARG A 141 0.39 1.79 -13.98
CA ARG A 141 1.11 2.38 -15.11
C ARG A 141 2.54 1.90 -15.14
N TYR A 142 3.01 1.55 -16.32
CA TYR A 142 4.42 1.28 -16.54
C TYR A 142 5.23 2.58 -16.55
N PHE A 143 6.41 2.56 -15.94
CA PHE A 143 7.39 3.63 -15.99
C PHE A 143 8.77 3.10 -16.43
N ASP A 144 9.30 3.69 -17.51
CA ASP A 144 10.64 3.39 -18.00
C ASP A 144 11.70 4.17 -17.21
N GLY A 145 12.05 3.63 -16.04
CA GLY A 145 13.09 4.18 -15.17
C GLY A 145 14.52 3.84 -15.59
N LEU A 146 14.74 2.97 -16.59
CA LEU A 146 16.06 2.82 -17.23
C LEU A 146 16.42 4.06 -18.05
N ASN A 147 15.42 4.70 -18.67
CA ASN A 147 15.56 5.92 -19.45
C ASN A 147 14.88 7.10 -18.74
N TRP A 148 15.29 7.37 -17.49
CA TRP A 148 14.60 8.30 -16.58
C TRP A 148 14.45 9.71 -17.18
N GLU A 149 15.54 10.27 -17.70
CA GLU A 149 15.62 11.64 -18.22
C GLU A 149 14.66 11.87 -19.41
N GLN A 150 14.37 10.83 -20.20
CA GLN A 150 13.48 10.94 -21.37
C GLN A 150 12.00 10.73 -21.04
N ASN A 151 11.70 10.16 -19.87
CA ASN A 151 10.37 9.65 -19.52
C ASN A 151 9.72 10.36 -18.33
N ILE A 152 10.49 10.98 -17.44
CA ILE A 152 9.93 11.58 -16.21
C ILE A 152 8.81 12.58 -16.49
N ASP A 153 9.02 13.53 -17.40
CA ASP A 153 8.05 14.59 -17.71
C ASP A 153 6.77 14.06 -18.38
N LYS A 154 6.86 12.91 -19.06
CA LYS A 154 5.73 12.29 -19.78
C LYS A 154 4.88 11.39 -18.88
N SER A 155 5.43 10.96 -17.75
CA SER A 155 4.82 9.94 -16.88
C SER A 155 3.70 10.47 -15.98
N GLY A 156 3.67 11.78 -15.74
CA GLY A 156 2.78 12.43 -14.75
C GLY A 156 3.08 12.06 -13.29
N ILE A 157 4.09 11.23 -13.00
CA ILE A 157 4.36 10.75 -11.64
C ILE A 157 4.74 11.89 -10.68
N SER A 158 5.43 12.92 -11.18
CA SER A 158 5.83 14.11 -10.40
C SER A 158 4.64 14.92 -9.89
N GLU A 159 3.46 14.78 -10.51
CA GLU A 159 2.24 15.48 -10.08
C GLU A 159 1.51 14.75 -8.95
N MET A 160 1.83 13.47 -8.70
CA MET A 160 1.09 12.61 -7.77
C MET A 160 1.28 12.98 -6.29
N SER A 161 2.30 13.78 -5.96
CA SER A 161 2.54 14.30 -4.60
C SER A 161 1.92 15.66 -4.34
N LYS A 162 1.34 16.31 -5.36
CA LYS A 162 0.71 17.63 -5.22
C LYS A 162 -0.69 17.48 -4.60
N GLU A 163 -1.10 18.49 -3.83
CA GLU A 163 -2.40 18.51 -3.13
C GLU A 163 -3.59 18.79 -4.05
#